data_AF-C5H3Z5-F1
#
_entry.id   AF-C5H3Z5-F1
#
_cell.length_a   1.000
_cell.length_b   1.000
_cell.length_c   1.000
_cell.angle_alpha   90.00
_cell.angle_beta   90.00
_cell.angle_gamma   90.00
#
_symmetry.space_group_name_H-M   'P 1'
#
loop_
_entity.id
_entity.type
_entity.pdbx_description
1 polymer ?
#
loop_
_entity_poly.entity_id
_entity_poly.type
_entity_poly.pdbx_seq_one_letter_code
_entity_poly.pdbx_strand_id
1 'polypeptide(L)'
;FFAAGFETSSTTMSNALYELALNKNIQNKLRAEITDVLDKNDNKLTYDSIKSMKYLDKVVKESLRKYPPGSILRRIALSDYTFSGTDVSIPKHTSVLIPVWAMHRDPEIYPNPEEFDPERFNEENENNRHPMHYLPFTAGP
;
A
#
# COMPACT_ATOMS: atom_id res chain seq x y z
N PHE A 1 -13.12 0.45 16.35
CA PHE A 1 -12.25 1.59 15.98
C PHE A 1 -10.85 1.49 16.58
N PHE A 2 -10.71 1.41 17.91
CA PHE A 2 -9.38 1.41 18.55
C PHE A 2 -8.48 0.24 18.13
N ALA A 3 -8.89 -1.01 18.37
CA ALA A 3 -8.06 -2.19 18.06
C ALA A 3 -7.69 -2.28 16.58
N ALA A 4 -8.69 -2.20 15.70
CA ALA A 4 -8.48 -2.23 14.25
C ALA A 4 -7.54 -1.11 13.76
N GLY A 5 -7.72 0.13 14.23
CA GLY A 5 -6.85 1.24 13.85
C GLY A 5 -5.44 1.16 14.44
N PHE A 6 -5.32 0.64 15.67
CA PHE A 6 -4.05 0.48 16.37
C PHE A 6 -3.19 -0.61 15.73
N GLU A 7 -3.72 -1.81 15.54
CA GLU A 7 -2.96 -2.95 15.03
C GLU A 7 -2.45 -2.72 13.61
N THR A 8 -3.30 -2.22 12.70
CA THR A 8 -2.89 -1.97 11.30
C THR A 8 -1.86 -0.85 11.20
N SER A 9 -2.04 0.25 11.95
CA SER A 9 -1.13 1.40 11.89
C SER A 9 0.20 1.08 12.57
N SER A 10 0.19 0.45 13.74
CA SER A 10 1.43 0.08 14.46
C SER A 10 2.27 -0.92 13.67
N THR A 11 1.65 -1.92 13.03
CA THR A 11 2.34 -2.87 12.15
C THR A 11 2.95 -2.16 10.94
N THR A 12 2.19 -1.28 10.28
CA THR A 12 2.68 -0.50 9.14
C THR A 12 3.88 0.38 9.52
N MET A 13 3.78 1.12 10.62
CA MET A 13 4.89 1.96 11.12
C MET A 13 6.12 1.12 11.47
N SER A 14 5.94 -0.03 12.12
CA SER A 14 7.05 -0.91 12.50
C SER A 14 7.79 -1.44 11.27
N ASN A 15 7.05 -1.89 10.25
CA ASN A 15 7.63 -2.37 9.00
C ASN A 15 8.34 -1.25 8.21
N ALA A 16 7.74 -0.06 8.16
CA ALA A 16 8.38 1.11 7.54
C ALA A 16 9.72 1.44 8.22
N LEU A 17 9.75 1.48 9.57
CA LEU A 17 10.97 1.75 10.33
C LEU A 17 12.03 0.66 10.12
N TYR A 18 11.61 -0.61 10.05
CA TYR A 18 12.49 -1.74 9.73
C TYR A 18 13.15 -1.57 8.35
N GLU A 19 12.35 -1.29 7.31
CA GLU A 19 12.87 -1.09 5.95
C GLU A 19 13.78 0.13 5.86
N LEU A 20 13.46 1.23 6.55
CA LEU A 20 14.34 2.40 6.61
C LEU A 20 15.65 2.12 7.35
N ALA A 21 15.64 1.22 8.35
CA ALA A 21 16.85 0.83 9.04
C ALA A 21 17.80 0.04 8.13
N LEU A 22 17.26 -0.82 7.26
CA LEU A 22 18.00 -1.60 6.27
C LEU A 22 18.44 -0.76 5.07
N ASN A 23 17.64 0.21 4.64
CA ASN A 23 17.86 0.98 3.42
C ASN A 23 18.29 2.43 3.72
N LYS A 24 19.58 2.62 4.06
CA LYS A 24 20.11 3.93 4.51
C LYS A 24 19.95 5.06 3.50
N ASN A 25 20.05 4.76 2.20
CA ASN A 25 19.85 5.77 1.15
C ASN A 25 18.41 6.30 1.15
N ILE A 26 17.42 5.39 1.27
CA ILE A 26 16.00 5.74 1.38
C ILE A 26 15.73 6.52 2.66
N GLN A 27 16.29 6.08 3.79
CA GLN A 27 16.19 6.79 5.07
C GLN A 27 16.74 8.22 4.99
N ASN A 28 17.91 8.40 4.39
CA ASN A 28 18.53 9.73 4.26
C ASN A 28 17.72 10.63 3.33
N LYS A 29 17.21 10.09 2.21
CA LYS A 29 16.32 10.83 1.28
C LYS A 29 15.02 11.27 1.97
N LEU A 30 14.38 10.38 2.72
CA LEU A 30 13.17 10.70 3.48
C LEU A 30 13.44 11.75 4.56
N ARG A 31 14.54 11.58 5.32
CA ARG A 31 14.93 12.56 6.33
C ARG A 31 15.17 13.94 5.71
N ALA A 32 15.83 14.01 4.55
CA ALA A 32 16.06 15.27 3.87
C ALA A 32 14.75 15.96 3.47
N GLU A 33 13.76 15.23 2.94
CA GLU A 33 12.43 15.79 2.66
C GLU A 33 11.75 16.32 3.93
N ILE A 34 11.74 15.53 5.00
CA ILE A 34 11.11 15.92 6.27
C ILE A 34 11.77 17.18 6.83
N THR A 35 13.10 17.26 6.85
CA THR A 35 13.84 18.42 7.34
C THR A 35 13.55 19.66 6.49
N ASP A 36 13.61 19.55 5.15
CA ASP A 36 13.33 20.67 4.24
C ASP A 36 11.89 21.21 4.40
N VAL A 37 10.91 20.32 4.54
CA VAL A 37 9.52 20.73 4.78
C VAL A 37 9.36 21.39 6.15
N LEU A 38 10.01 20.89 7.20
CA LEU A 38 9.95 21.51 8.52
C LEU A 38 10.60 22.89 8.53
N ASP A 39 11.77 23.05 7.91
CA ASP A 39 12.49 24.32 7.83
C ASP A 39 11.64 25.39 7.11
N LYS A 40 10.88 24.99 6.08
CA LYS A 40 9.96 25.87 5.34
C LYS A 40 8.67 26.22 6.10
N ASN A 41 8.35 25.49 7.17
CA ASN A 41 7.10 25.62 7.94
C ASN A 41 7.36 26.04 9.40
N ASP A 42 8.39 26.86 9.65
CA ASP A 42 8.77 27.33 10.99
C ASP A 42 8.96 26.19 12.00
N ASN A 43 9.46 25.03 11.56
CA ASN A 43 9.60 23.80 12.34
C ASN A 43 8.29 23.28 12.93
N LYS A 44 7.14 23.59 12.32
CA LYS A 44 5.82 23.13 12.76
C LYS A 44 5.32 21.97 11.89
N LEU A 45 4.89 20.91 12.57
CA LEU A 45 4.11 19.83 11.95
C LEU A 45 2.63 20.23 11.88
N THR A 46 2.20 20.65 10.71
CA THR A 46 0.79 20.90 10.37
C THR A 46 0.27 19.82 9.42
N TYR A 47 -1.06 19.70 9.32
CA TYR A 47 -1.68 18.80 8.35
C TYR A 47 -1.19 19.05 6.92
N ASP A 48 -1.12 20.32 6.51
CA ASP A 48 -0.66 20.70 5.17
C ASP A 48 0.82 20.40 4.96
N SER A 49 1.66 20.59 5.98
CA SER A 49 3.08 20.23 5.90
C SER A 49 3.27 18.74 5.65
N ILE A 50 2.55 17.87 6.39
CA ILE A 50 2.62 16.41 6.20
C ILE A 50 2.11 16.03 4.81
N LYS A 51 0.97 16.61 4.39
CA LYS A 51 0.39 16.35 3.06
C LYS A 51 1.33 16.72 1.91
N SER A 52 2.25 17.66 2.13
CA SER A 52 3.25 18.06 1.12
C SER A 52 4.44 17.09 0.99
N MET A 53 4.65 16.19 1.97
CA MET A 53 5.77 15.22 1.99
C MET A 53 5.47 14.03 1.06
N LYS A 54 5.77 14.20 -0.24
CA LYS A 54 5.44 13.22 -1.28
C LYS A 54 6.26 11.93 -1.14
N TYR A 55 7.53 12.02 -0.74
CA TYR A 55 8.37 10.84 -0.56
C TYR A 55 7.97 10.05 0.69
N LEU A 56 7.55 10.74 1.77
CA LEU A 56 6.92 10.08 2.92
C LEU A 56 5.70 9.25 2.51
N ASP A 57 4.79 9.81 1.69
CA ASP A 57 3.63 9.06 1.16
C ASP A 57 4.06 7.80 0.40
N LYS A 58 5.07 7.90 -0.47
CA LYS A 58 5.63 6.74 -1.18
C LYS A 58 6.20 5.67 -0.25
N VAL A 59 6.90 6.05 0.81
CA VAL A 59 7.45 5.12 1.80
C VAL A 59 6.33 4.39 2.55
N VAL A 60 5.27 5.10 2.92
CA VAL A 60 4.09 4.48 3.56
C VAL A 60 3.39 3.52 2.59
N LYS A 61 3.18 3.94 1.34
CA LYS A 61 2.57 3.09 0.31
C LYS A 61 3.38 1.82 0.02
N GLU A 62 4.69 1.93 -0.10
CA GLU A 62 5.57 0.77 -0.31
C GLU A 62 5.61 -0.17 0.90
N SER A 63 5.51 0.39 2.12
CA SER A 63 5.37 -0.42 3.33
C SER A 63 4.06 -1.21 3.34
N LEU A 64 2.96 -0.58 2.94
CA LEU A 64 1.65 -1.23 2.82
C LEU A 64 1.60 -2.25 1.69
N ARG A 65 2.32 -2.04 0.58
CA ARG A 65 2.46 -3.03 -0.50
C ARG A 65 3.25 -4.25 -0.02
N LYS A 66 4.44 -4.04 0.55
CA LYS A 66 5.34 -5.15 0.90
C LYS A 66 4.82 -5.94 2.10
N TYR A 67 4.15 -5.26 3.03
CA TYR A 67 3.64 -5.83 4.29
C TYR A 67 2.18 -5.41 4.55
N PRO A 68 1.21 -5.85 3.73
CA PRO A 68 -0.18 -5.48 3.91
C PRO A 68 -0.72 -6.08 5.22
N PRO A 69 -1.26 -5.26 6.15
CA PRO A 69 -1.87 -5.79 7.38
C PRO A 69 -3.04 -6.72 7.09
N GLY A 70 -3.80 -6.47 6.02
CA GLY A 70 -4.82 -7.37 5.47
C GLY A 70 -4.29 -8.15 4.28
N SER A 71 -3.77 -9.35 4.50
CA SER A 71 -3.13 -10.17 3.45
C SER A 71 -4.11 -10.88 2.51
N ILE A 72 -5.36 -11.10 2.95
CA ILE A 72 -6.42 -11.73 2.18
C ILE A 72 -7.71 -10.97 2.39
N LEU A 73 -8.42 -10.65 1.31
CA LEU A 73 -9.79 -10.12 1.38
C LEU A 73 -10.79 -11.24 1.13
N ARG A 74 -11.85 -11.28 1.92
CA ARG A 74 -12.93 -12.25 1.75
C ARG A 74 -14.18 -11.56 1.22
N ARG A 75 -14.84 -12.20 0.26
CA ARG A 75 -16.19 -11.87 -0.23
C ARG A 75 -17.02 -13.15 -0.29
N ILE A 76 -18.34 -12.99 -0.24
CA ILE A 76 -19.29 -14.09 -0.43
C ILE A 76 -20.23 -13.68 -1.56
N ALA A 77 -20.36 -14.53 -2.58
CA ALA A 77 -21.28 -14.29 -3.67
C ALA A 77 -22.74 -14.34 -3.15
N LEU A 78 -23.52 -13.27 -3.34
CA LEU A 78 -24.93 -13.23 -2.92
C LEU A 78 -25.90 -13.73 -4.00
N SER A 79 -25.39 -13.94 -5.21
CA SER A 79 -26.07 -14.52 -6.36
C SER A 79 -25.04 -15.26 -7.21
N ASP A 80 -25.49 -16.09 -8.14
CA ASP A 80 -24.61 -16.62 -9.18
C ASP A 80 -24.05 -15.44 -9.98
N TYR A 81 -22.75 -15.49 -10.30
CA TYR A 81 -22.05 -14.43 -11.02
C TYR A 81 -21.12 -15.03 -12.08
N THR A 82 -21.34 -14.68 -13.34
CA THR A 82 -20.46 -15.07 -14.46
C THR A 82 -19.65 -13.86 -14.90
N PHE A 83 -18.33 -14.01 -14.97
CA PHE A 83 -17.45 -12.93 -15.42
C PHE A 83 -17.66 -12.69 -16.92
N SER A 84 -17.98 -11.45 -17.29
CA SER A 84 -18.18 -11.06 -18.68
C SER A 84 -16.97 -11.41 -19.54
N GLY A 85 -17.21 -12.03 -20.70
CA GLY A 85 -16.15 -12.46 -21.62
C GLY A 85 -15.44 -13.76 -21.24
N THR A 86 -15.95 -14.50 -20.25
CA THR A 86 -15.42 -15.81 -19.85
C THR A 86 -16.56 -16.80 -19.55
N ASP A 87 -16.25 -18.09 -19.55
CA ASP A 87 -17.17 -19.13 -19.06
C ASP A 87 -17.01 -19.40 -17.54
N VAL A 88 -16.32 -18.52 -16.82
CA VAL A 88 -16.06 -18.68 -15.38
C VAL A 88 -17.26 -18.12 -14.60
N SER A 89 -17.90 -19.00 -13.83
CA SER A 89 -19.02 -18.65 -12.94
C SER A 89 -18.70 -18.95 -11.48
N ILE A 90 -19.16 -18.06 -10.59
CA ILE A 90 -19.12 -18.22 -9.14
C ILE A 90 -20.55 -18.48 -8.66
N PRO A 91 -20.86 -19.67 -8.11
CA PRO A 91 -22.17 -19.96 -7.54
C PRO A 91 -22.47 -19.09 -6.32
N LYS A 92 -23.76 -18.84 -6.08
CA LYS A 92 -24.26 -18.19 -4.86
C LYS A 92 -23.73 -18.89 -3.61
N HIS A 93 -23.41 -18.09 -2.60
CA HIS A 93 -22.80 -18.46 -1.32
C HIS A 93 -21.37 -19.00 -1.39
N THR A 94 -20.72 -18.93 -2.55
CA THR A 94 -19.29 -19.26 -2.67
C THR A 94 -18.45 -18.16 -2.02
N SER A 95 -17.48 -18.57 -1.19
CA SER A 95 -16.48 -17.66 -0.62
C SER A 95 -15.39 -17.40 -1.65
N VAL A 96 -15.13 -16.13 -1.95
CA VAL A 96 -14.06 -15.67 -2.83
C VAL A 96 -12.97 -15.06 -1.95
N LEU A 97 -11.73 -15.52 -2.13
CA LEU A 97 -10.56 -15.00 -1.44
C LEU A 97 -9.68 -14.25 -2.45
N ILE A 98 -9.39 -12.98 -2.16
CA ILE A 98 -8.51 -12.13 -2.96
C ILE A 98 -7.15 -12.11 -2.26
N PRO A 99 -6.11 -12.70 -2.85
CA PRO A 99 -4.82 -12.88 -2.19
C PRO A 99 -3.95 -11.61 -2.32
N VAL A 100 -4.29 -10.55 -1.58
CA VAL A 100 -3.63 -9.24 -1.64
C VAL A 100 -2.12 -9.35 -1.46
N TRP A 101 -1.66 -10.14 -0.49
CA TRP A 101 -0.22 -10.33 -0.24
C TRP A 101 0.50 -10.95 -1.45
N ALA A 102 -0.13 -11.93 -2.13
CA ALA A 102 0.45 -12.55 -3.31
C ALA A 102 0.45 -11.58 -4.50
N MET A 103 -0.65 -10.87 -4.74
CA MET A 103 -0.76 -9.85 -5.79
C MET A 103 0.28 -8.74 -5.61
N HIS A 104 0.50 -8.30 -4.37
CA HIS A 104 1.49 -7.27 -4.05
C HIS A 104 2.92 -7.74 -4.22
N ARG A 105 3.15 -9.05 -4.32
CA ARG A 105 4.45 -9.68 -4.54
C ARG A 105 4.58 -10.38 -5.89
N ASP A 106 3.62 -10.17 -6.78
CA ASP A 106 3.66 -10.71 -8.12
C ASP A 106 4.72 -9.95 -8.94
N PRO A 107 5.79 -10.60 -9.45
CA PRO A 107 6.83 -9.93 -10.22
C PRO A 107 6.35 -9.40 -11.58
N GLU A 108 5.22 -9.90 -12.12
CA GLU A 108 4.62 -9.35 -13.34
C GLU A 108 3.95 -7.99 -13.08
N ILE A 109 3.53 -7.73 -11.84
CA ILE A 109 2.91 -6.48 -11.40
C ILE A 109 3.96 -5.54 -10.77
N TYR A 110 4.84 -6.11 -9.95
CA TYR A 110 5.86 -5.41 -9.16
C TYR A 110 7.23 -6.05 -9.39
N PRO A 111 8.01 -5.61 -10.40
CA PRO A 111 9.33 -6.17 -10.70
C PRO A 111 10.26 -6.12 -9.50
N ASN A 112 10.98 -7.20 -9.18
CA ASN A 112 11.76 -7.34 -7.93
C ASN A 112 10.92 -7.09 -6.66
N PRO A 113 9.82 -7.84 -6.44
CA PRO A 113 8.80 -7.51 -5.44
C PRO A 113 9.30 -7.52 -3.98
N GLU A 114 10.43 -8.20 -3.74
CA GLU A 114 11.10 -8.27 -2.44
C GLU A 114 11.95 -7.03 -2.13
N GLU A 115 12.29 -6.22 -3.12
CA GLU A 115 13.02 -4.96 -2.90
C GLU A 115 12.06 -3.89 -2.39
N PHE A 116 12.48 -3.15 -1.35
CA PHE A 116 11.73 -2.01 -0.84
C PHE A 116 12.07 -0.78 -1.68
N ASP A 117 11.18 -0.44 -2.61
CA ASP A 117 11.38 0.67 -3.55
C ASP A 117 10.20 1.65 -3.53
N PRO A 118 10.32 2.78 -2.80
CA PRO A 118 9.31 3.83 -2.81
C PRO A 118 9.06 4.44 -4.20
N GLU A 119 10.00 4.37 -5.15
CA GLU A 119 9.83 4.93 -6.49
C GLU A 119 8.79 4.18 -7.34
N ARG A 120 8.35 2.98 -6.90
CA ARG A 120 7.16 2.30 -7.45
C ARG A 120 5.90 3.15 -7.36
N PHE A 121 5.84 4.10 -6.42
CA PHE A 121 4.72 5.00 -6.22
C PHE A 121 5.00 6.41 -6.77
N ASN A 122 5.83 6.49 -7.82
CA ASN A 122 5.86 7.67 -8.69
C ASN A 122 4.56 7.79 -9.49
N GLU A 123 4.16 9.01 -9.80
CA GLU A 123 2.88 9.32 -10.47
C GLU A 123 2.69 8.54 -11.77
N GLU A 124 3.75 8.46 -12.60
CA GLU A 124 3.73 7.67 -13.84
C GLU A 124 3.48 6.16 -13.58
N ASN A 125 4.17 5.59 -12.59
CA ASN A 125 4.03 4.18 -12.23
C ASN A 125 2.66 3.87 -11.62
N GLU A 126 2.10 4.79 -10.83
CA GLU A 126 0.75 4.66 -10.28
C GLU A 126 -0.30 4.75 -11.39
N ASN A 127 -0.18 5.70 -12.32
CA ASN A 127 -1.12 5.89 -13.42
C ASN A 127 -1.15 4.71 -14.40
N ASN A 128 -0.01 4.06 -14.62
CA ASN A 128 0.10 2.89 -15.49
C ASN A 128 -0.33 1.58 -14.81
N ARG A 129 -0.47 1.56 -13.48
CA ARG A 129 -0.85 0.35 -12.73
C ARG A 129 -2.37 0.21 -12.71
N HIS A 130 -2.87 -0.99 -12.97
CA HIS A 130 -4.29 -1.28 -12.79
C HIS A 130 -4.72 -0.99 -11.33
N PRO A 131 -5.83 -0.26 -11.09
CA PRO A 131 -6.22 0.15 -9.74
C PRO A 131 -6.41 -1.01 -8.75
N MET A 132 -6.79 -2.19 -9.24
CA MET A 132 -6.99 -3.38 -8.40
C MET A 132 -5.70 -4.13 -8.05
N HIS A 133 -4.54 -3.68 -8.51
CA HIS A 133 -3.25 -4.29 -8.16
C HIS A 133 -2.66 -3.74 -6.86
N TYR A 134 -3.15 -2.58 -6.37
CA TYR A 134 -2.76 -2.00 -5.09
C TYR A 134 -4.01 -1.80 -4.21
N LEU A 135 -4.19 -2.68 -3.21
CA LEU A 135 -5.41 -2.79 -2.40
C LEU A 135 -5.12 -2.75 -0.88
N PRO A 136 -4.31 -1.80 -0.39
CA PRO A 136 -3.97 -1.73 1.04
C PRO A 136 -5.18 -1.46 1.94
N PHE A 137 -6.22 -0.84 1.40
CA PHE A 137 -7.46 -0.47 2.09
C PHE A 137 -8.71 -1.09 1.43
N THR A 138 -8.52 -2.15 0.65
CA THR A 138 -9.58 -2.81 -0.13
C THR A 138 -10.22 -1.90 -1.19
N ALA A 139 -11.25 -2.37 -1.88
CA ALA A 139 -12.05 -1.58 -2.82
C ALA A 139 -13.54 -1.96 -2.70
N GLY A 140 -14.41 -0.98 -2.91
CA GLY A 140 -15.87 -1.14 -2.82
C GLY A 140 -16.43 -1.14 -1.39
N PRO A 141 -17.77 -1.17 -1.25
CA PRO A 141 -18.47 -1.29 0.03
C PRO A 141 -18.41 -2.70 0.65
#